data_AF-A0A2E1J0Z7-F1
#
_entry.id   AF-A0A2E1J0Z7-F1
#
_cell.length_a   1.000
_cell.length_b   1.000
_cell.length_c   1.000
_cell.angle_alpha   90.00
_cell.angle_beta   90.00
_cell.angle_gamma   90.00
#
_symmetry.space_group_name_H-M   'P 1'
#
loop_
_entity.id
_entity.type
_entity.pdbx_description
1 polymer ?
#
loop_
_entity_poly.entity_id
_entity_poly.type
_entity_poly.pdbx_seq_one_letter_code
_entity_poly.pdbx_strand_id
1 'polypeptide(L)'
;MSSKQPRKQRLARYTAPYHRRHQEMASPIDKGLRKRQLARGFMYPRAMPVKKGDRVMIVRGEGKSKSATAVSLVDRKARKVYVEGFTYFKSDGTELQRPIDASNLVIINPDWSDIRRRKILNRINESVDWTDEVISDLEAAEDEYEAENVEPSEEKDESSDEEITEEADSNKKEEITEEADSNKKEEVSEETDYSKMSVAELKDILKEKELPVSGKKADLIERLQGDSK
;
A
#
# COMPACT_ATOMS: atom_id res chain seq x y z
N MET A 1 30.78 22.26 14.83
CA MET A 1 31.18 22.76 13.49
C MET A 1 31.19 21.59 12.52
N SER A 2 30.32 21.57 11.49
CA SER A 2 30.31 20.51 10.47
C SER A 2 31.12 20.97 9.26
N SER A 3 32.02 20.13 8.76
CA SER A 3 32.80 20.41 7.54
C SER A 3 31.88 20.41 6.32
N LYS A 4 31.97 21.44 5.45
CA LYS A 4 31.25 21.50 4.16
C LYS A 4 31.77 20.50 3.10
N GLN A 5 32.97 19.96 3.28
CA GLN A 5 33.59 19.07 2.29
C GLN A 5 32.83 17.73 2.17
N PRO A 6 32.32 17.35 0.97
CA PRO A 6 31.52 16.13 0.80
C PRO A 6 32.24 14.85 1.19
N ARG A 7 33.54 14.75 0.88
CA ARG A 7 34.37 13.57 1.24
C ARG A 7 34.39 13.33 2.75
N LYS A 8 34.56 14.39 3.55
CA LYS A 8 34.57 14.30 5.01
C LYS A 8 33.19 13.94 5.58
N GLN A 9 32.12 14.47 4.99
CA GLN A 9 30.75 14.13 5.41
C GLN A 9 30.40 12.67 5.14
N ARG A 10 30.76 12.14 3.95
CA ARG A 10 30.57 10.73 3.61
C ARG A 10 31.34 9.81 4.54
N LEU A 11 32.61 10.15 4.82
CA LEU A 11 33.43 9.39 5.77
C LEU A 11 32.80 9.39 7.17
N ALA A 12 32.41 10.57 7.67
CA ALA A 12 31.80 10.70 8.99
C ALA A 12 30.52 9.88 9.13
N ARG A 13 29.65 9.87 8.10
CA ARG A 13 28.48 8.99 8.07
C ARG A 13 28.91 7.54 8.08
N TYR A 14 29.80 7.11 7.18
CA TYR A 14 30.24 5.71 7.06
C TYR A 14 30.80 5.16 8.39
N THR A 15 31.71 5.90 9.03
CA THR A 15 32.40 5.51 10.27
C THR A 15 31.63 5.83 11.54
N ALA A 16 30.40 6.35 11.46
CA ALA A 16 29.63 6.75 12.64
C ALA A 16 29.47 5.59 13.65
N PRO A 17 29.54 5.84 14.97
CA PRO A 17 29.28 4.84 16.00
C PRO A 17 27.78 4.53 16.13
N TYR A 18 27.44 3.39 16.76
CA TYR A 18 26.05 2.89 16.85
C TYR A 18 25.04 3.89 17.42
N HIS A 19 25.41 4.66 18.45
CA HIS A 19 24.52 5.66 19.06
C HIS A 19 24.22 6.83 18.10
N ARG A 20 25.17 7.21 17.23
CA ARG A 20 24.94 8.21 16.18
C ARG A 20 24.06 7.64 15.07
N ARG A 21 24.29 6.39 14.66
CA ARG A 21 23.48 5.72 13.63
C ARG A 21 22.00 5.63 14.01
N HIS A 22 21.70 5.48 15.30
CA HIS A 22 20.32 5.53 15.80
C HIS A 22 19.63 6.86 15.45
N GLN A 23 20.32 7.99 15.60
CA GLN A 23 19.79 9.31 15.23
C GLN A 23 19.71 9.50 13.70
N GLU A 24 20.66 8.93 12.95
CA GLU A 24 20.66 8.98 11.48
C GLU A 24 19.49 8.22 10.85
N MET A 25 18.99 7.18 11.53
CA MET A 25 17.85 6.37 11.09
C MET A 25 16.52 6.87 11.65
N ALA A 26 16.33 8.19 11.63
CA ALA A 26 15.05 8.80 11.94
C ALA A 26 14.12 8.81 10.72
N SER A 27 12.86 8.47 10.95
CA SER A 27 11.78 8.55 9.96
C SER A 27 10.84 9.71 10.31
N PRO A 28 10.30 10.44 9.32
CA PRO A 28 9.25 11.43 9.55
C PRO A 28 8.00 10.79 10.15
N ILE A 29 7.39 11.47 11.13
CA ILE A 29 6.04 11.13 11.61
C ILE A 29 5.02 11.75 10.65
N ASP A 30 3.91 11.05 10.43
CA ASP A 30 2.88 11.51 9.53
C ASP A 30 2.33 12.90 9.93
N LYS A 31 2.02 13.71 8.91
CA LYS A 31 1.61 15.10 9.14
C LYS A 31 0.23 15.18 9.77
N GLY A 32 -0.69 14.28 9.44
CA GLY A 32 -2.05 14.28 10.00
C GLY A 32 -2.03 13.87 11.46
N LEU A 33 -1.26 12.82 11.80
CA LEU A 33 -1.06 12.40 13.19
C LEU A 33 -0.54 13.54 14.06
N ARG A 34 0.52 14.24 13.60
CA ARG A 34 1.07 15.37 14.38
C ARG A 34 0.05 16.49 14.58
N LYS A 35 -0.81 16.79 13.60
CA LYS A 35 -1.84 17.82 13.74
C LYS A 35 -2.91 17.42 14.73
N ARG A 36 -3.34 16.15 14.69
CA ARG A 36 -4.33 15.58 15.63
C ARG A 36 -3.80 15.65 17.05
N GLN A 37 -2.56 15.23 17.26
CA GLN A 37 -1.94 15.28 18.59
C GLN A 37 -1.70 16.71 19.07
N LEU A 38 -1.34 17.63 18.18
CA LEU A 38 -1.22 19.04 18.52
C LEU A 38 -2.55 19.65 18.99
N ALA A 39 -3.67 19.26 18.37
CA ALA A 39 -5.01 19.69 18.82
C ALA A 39 -5.38 19.12 20.20
N ARG A 40 -4.86 17.93 20.55
CA ARG A 40 -4.98 17.32 21.89
C ARG A 40 -3.99 17.91 22.92
N GLY A 41 -3.13 18.84 22.52
CA GLY A 41 -2.15 19.50 23.40
C GLY A 41 -0.77 18.83 23.44
N PHE A 42 -0.54 17.77 22.66
CA PHE A 42 0.75 17.07 22.59
C PHE A 42 1.56 17.53 21.37
N MET A 43 2.77 18.05 21.61
CA MET A 43 3.69 18.38 20.52
C MET A 43 4.58 17.18 20.18
N TYR A 44 4.46 16.69 18.94
CA TYR A 44 5.31 15.63 18.40
C TYR A 44 6.52 16.21 17.66
N PRO A 45 7.69 15.57 17.74
CA PRO A 45 8.82 15.94 16.89
C PRO A 45 8.48 15.68 15.41
N ARG A 46 9.20 16.37 14.52
CA ARG A 46 9.00 16.17 13.06
C ARG A 46 9.36 14.74 12.63
N ALA A 47 10.42 14.18 13.21
CA ALA A 47 10.93 12.86 12.92
C ALA A 47 11.43 12.20 14.19
N MET A 48 11.36 10.88 14.23
CA MET A 48 11.82 10.06 15.36
C MET A 48 12.64 8.87 14.86
N PRO A 49 13.67 8.43 15.60
CA PRO A 49 14.35 7.15 15.32
C PRO A 49 13.36 5.99 15.26
N VAL A 50 13.44 5.18 14.20
CA VAL A 50 12.59 4.01 14.02
C VAL A 50 12.97 2.92 15.03
N LYS A 51 11.96 2.26 15.62
CA LYS A 51 12.09 1.12 16.51
C LYS A 51 11.34 -0.09 15.94
N LYS A 52 11.72 -1.29 16.38
CA LYS A 52 10.91 -2.50 16.17
C LYS A 52 9.54 -2.30 16.83
N GLY A 53 8.48 -2.69 16.13
CA GLY A 53 7.09 -2.55 16.58
C GLY A 53 6.39 -1.25 16.16
N ASP A 54 7.13 -0.25 15.62
CA ASP A 54 6.47 0.92 15.01
C ASP A 54 5.66 0.49 13.79
N ARG A 55 4.46 1.05 13.62
CA ARG A 55 3.67 0.91 12.39
C ARG A 55 4.09 2.01 11.42
N VAL A 56 4.54 1.61 10.25
CA VAL A 56 5.10 2.49 9.23
C VAL A 56 4.42 2.26 7.89
N MET A 57 4.34 3.32 7.10
CA MET A 57 3.95 3.26 5.69
C MET A 57 5.17 3.48 4.81
N ILE A 58 5.29 2.68 3.77
CA ILE A 58 6.35 2.82 2.77
C ILE A 58 5.88 3.84 1.72
N VAL A 59 6.54 4.99 1.65
CA VAL A 59 6.13 6.09 0.77
C VAL A 59 6.85 6.10 -0.57
N ARG A 60 8.06 5.52 -0.61
CA ARG A 60 8.92 5.50 -1.80
C ARG A 60 9.49 4.12 -2.06
N GLY A 61 9.67 3.82 -3.35
CA GLY A 61 10.24 2.55 -3.82
C GLY A 61 9.15 1.58 -4.30
N GLU A 62 9.58 0.36 -4.60
CA GLU A 62 8.73 -0.72 -5.11
C GLU A 62 7.64 -1.14 -4.11
N GLY A 63 7.97 -1.16 -2.82
CA GLY A 63 7.03 -1.50 -1.74
C GLY A 63 6.09 -0.37 -1.35
N LYS A 64 5.84 0.62 -2.20
CA LYS A 64 4.98 1.75 -1.85
C LYS A 64 3.54 1.28 -1.69
N SER A 65 3.01 1.37 -0.47
CA SER A 65 1.63 1.03 -0.14
C SER A 65 1.00 2.15 0.68
N LYS A 66 -0.33 2.14 0.78
CA LYS A 66 -1.08 2.96 1.74
C LYS A 66 -1.36 2.24 3.06
N SER A 67 -1.04 0.95 3.14
CA SER A 67 -1.15 0.18 4.36
C SER A 67 -0.05 0.57 5.36
N ALA A 68 -0.39 0.49 6.64
CA ALA A 68 0.56 0.61 7.73
C ALA A 68 1.00 -0.80 8.11
N THR A 69 2.30 -1.00 8.20
CA THR A 69 2.88 -2.30 8.48
C THR A 69 3.91 -2.19 9.59
N ALA A 70 4.02 -3.21 10.43
CA ALA A 70 4.94 -3.17 11.55
C ALA A 70 6.40 -3.32 11.09
N VAL A 71 7.31 -2.63 11.80
CA VAL A 71 8.75 -2.80 11.62
C VAL A 71 9.22 -4.05 12.35
N SER A 72 9.72 -5.02 11.60
CA SER A 72 10.22 -6.30 12.11
C SER A 72 11.60 -6.17 12.76
N LEU A 73 12.54 -5.56 12.04
CA LEU A 73 13.94 -5.44 12.45
C LEU A 73 14.57 -4.12 12.00
N VAL A 74 15.44 -3.57 12.84
CA VAL A 74 16.21 -2.37 12.56
C VAL A 74 17.70 -2.67 12.68
N ASP A 75 18.37 -2.84 11.53
CA ASP A 75 19.83 -3.03 11.50
C ASP A 75 20.56 -1.68 11.38
N ARG A 76 21.08 -1.23 12.52
CA ARG A 76 21.88 0.00 12.61
C ARG A 76 23.24 -0.13 11.93
N LYS A 77 23.79 -1.34 11.77
CA LYS A 77 25.08 -1.55 11.13
C LYS A 77 24.97 -1.31 9.62
N ALA A 78 24.00 -1.96 8.97
CA ALA A 78 23.71 -1.75 7.56
C ALA A 78 22.98 -0.43 7.26
N ARG A 79 22.40 0.21 8.28
CA ARG A 79 21.47 1.36 8.16
C ARG A 79 20.21 1.00 7.38
N LYS A 80 19.69 -0.20 7.61
CA LYS A 80 18.52 -0.74 6.94
C LYS A 80 17.44 -1.12 7.94
N VAL A 81 16.20 -0.97 7.50
CA VAL A 81 14.98 -1.32 8.22
C VAL A 81 14.28 -2.41 7.42
N TYR A 82 13.74 -3.39 8.13
CA TYR A 82 12.95 -4.47 7.55
C TYR A 82 11.52 -4.34 8.05
N VAL A 83 10.59 -4.32 7.10
CA VAL A 83 9.16 -4.16 7.33
C VAL A 83 8.49 -5.50 7.04
N GLU A 84 7.49 -5.86 7.84
CA GLU A 84 6.70 -7.07 7.61
C GLU A 84 5.96 -6.97 6.26
N GLY A 85 5.68 -8.10 5.61
CA GLY A 85 5.04 -8.13 4.28
C GLY A 85 5.88 -7.58 3.12
N PHE A 86 7.02 -6.91 3.36
CA PHE A 86 7.93 -6.45 2.30
C PHE A 86 9.06 -7.47 2.08
N THR A 87 8.71 -8.57 1.41
CA THR A 87 9.61 -9.70 1.13
C THR A 87 9.95 -9.79 -0.35
N TYR A 88 10.94 -10.63 -0.67
CA TYR A 88 11.26 -11.08 -2.01
C TYR A 88 11.62 -12.56 -1.98
N PHE A 89 11.29 -13.28 -3.04
CA PHE A 89 11.64 -14.68 -3.20
C PHE A 89 13.05 -14.83 -3.79
N LYS A 90 13.81 -15.77 -3.26
CA LYS A 90 15.01 -16.30 -3.94
C LYS A 90 14.63 -17.34 -5.00
N SER A 91 15.59 -17.71 -5.85
CA SER A 91 15.46 -18.82 -6.80
C SER A 91 15.02 -20.13 -6.15
N ASP A 92 15.41 -20.32 -4.89
CA ASP A 92 15.13 -21.53 -4.12
C ASP A 92 13.71 -21.53 -3.50
N GLY A 93 12.91 -20.49 -3.76
CA GLY A 93 11.57 -20.31 -3.20
C GLY A 93 11.53 -19.76 -1.76
N THR A 94 12.68 -19.54 -1.13
CA THR A 94 12.74 -18.96 0.22
C THR A 94 12.40 -17.47 0.23
N GLU A 95 11.50 -17.05 1.13
CA GLU A 95 11.15 -15.65 1.35
C GLU A 95 12.15 -14.95 2.26
N LEU A 96 12.60 -13.76 1.83
CA LEU A 96 13.46 -12.90 2.63
C LEU A 96 12.94 -11.48 2.66
N GLN A 97 13.05 -10.83 3.81
CA GLN A 97 12.68 -9.43 3.94
C GLN A 97 13.63 -8.53 3.15
N ARG A 98 13.05 -7.62 2.37
CA ARG A 98 13.82 -6.67 1.58
C ARG A 98 14.24 -5.47 2.44
N PRO A 99 15.52 -5.06 2.43
CA PRO A 99 16.00 -3.96 3.25
C PRO A 99 15.56 -2.59 2.70
N ILE A 100 15.03 -1.73 3.57
CA ILE A 100 14.58 -0.37 3.26
C ILE A 100 15.41 0.67 4.03
N ASP A 101 15.57 1.87 3.46
CA ASP A 101 16.11 3.03 4.19
C ASP A 101 15.01 3.73 5.01
N ALA A 102 15.32 4.11 6.26
CA ALA A 102 14.36 4.77 7.16
C ALA A 102 13.75 6.07 6.58
N SER A 103 14.43 6.75 5.66
CA SER A 103 13.94 7.96 4.99
C SER A 103 12.80 7.73 4.00
N ASN A 104 12.59 6.49 3.58
CA ASN A 104 11.51 6.11 2.68
C ASN A 104 10.23 5.71 3.41
N LEU A 105 10.31 5.59 4.74
CA LEU A 105 9.19 5.27 5.62
C LEU A 105 8.57 6.57 6.15
N VAL A 106 7.32 6.45 6.60
CA VAL A 106 6.64 7.42 7.46
C VAL A 106 6.07 6.64 8.64
N ILE A 107 6.28 7.13 9.86
CA ILE A 107 5.70 6.54 11.07
C ILE A 107 4.25 7.01 11.19
N ILE A 108 3.32 6.06 11.28
CA ILE A 108 1.89 6.30 11.48
C ILE A 108 1.51 6.07 12.92
N ASN A 109 1.97 4.95 13.50
CA ASN A 109 1.69 4.60 14.89
C ASN A 109 3.02 4.26 15.59
N PRO A 110 3.54 5.16 16.45
CA PRO A 110 4.77 4.93 17.21
C PRO A 110 4.55 4.08 18.46
N ASP A 111 5.42 3.10 18.71
CA ASP A 111 5.36 2.29 19.94
C ASP A 111 5.98 3.02 21.14
N TRP A 112 5.16 3.29 22.17
CA TRP A 112 5.52 3.97 23.41
C TRP A 112 5.80 3.06 24.61
N SER A 113 5.89 1.74 24.43
CA SER A 113 6.20 0.79 25.51
C SER A 113 7.47 1.13 26.33
N ASP A 114 8.47 1.76 25.71
CA ASP A 114 9.74 2.10 26.34
C ASP A 114 9.74 3.51 26.96
N ILE A 115 9.91 3.57 28.29
CA ILE A 115 10.05 4.78 29.09
C ILE A 115 11.14 5.73 28.51
N ARG A 116 12.24 5.19 27.98
CA ARG A 116 13.32 6.02 27.41
C ARG A 116 12.91 6.70 26.12
N ARG A 117 12.01 6.09 25.34
CA ARG A 117 11.47 6.68 24.13
C ARG A 117 10.51 7.83 24.47
N ARG A 118 9.68 7.65 25.50
CA ARG A 118 8.77 8.69 26.01
C ARG A 118 9.49 9.98 26.37
N LYS A 119 10.73 9.90 26.88
CA LYS A 119 11.57 11.08 27.18
C LYS A 119 11.75 12.04 25.99
N ILE A 120 11.59 11.57 24.75
CA ILE A 120 11.60 12.44 23.57
C ILE A 120 10.44 13.44 23.62
N LEU A 121 9.26 13.00 24.07
CA LEU A 121 8.08 13.83 24.25
C LEU A 121 8.22 14.73 25.49
N ASN A 122 8.75 14.22 26.61
CA ASN A 122 8.91 15.02 27.83
C ASN A 122 9.82 16.25 27.62
N ARG A 123 10.82 16.16 26.72
CA ARG A 123 11.69 17.29 26.38
C ARG A 123 10.94 18.43 25.68
N ILE A 124 9.84 18.13 25.01
CA ILE A 124 9.05 19.09 24.24
C ILE A 124 7.82 19.53 25.05
N ASN A 125 7.23 18.59 25.78
CA ASN A 125 6.02 18.75 26.59
C ASN A 125 6.40 18.70 28.08
N GLU A 126 7.21 19.66 28.54
CA GLU A 126 7.78 19.67 29.91
C GLU A 126 6.70 19.71 31.02
N SER A 127 5.47 20.12 30.70
CA SER A 127 4.36 20.27 31.64
C SER A 127 3.43 19.06 31.73
N VAL A 128 3.71 17.98 30.98
CA VAL A 128 2.80 16.83 30.89
C VAL A 128 3.34 15.67 31.73
N ASP A 129 2.56 15.24 32.71
CA ASP A 129 2.82 14.03 33.48
C ASP A 129 2.33 12.80 32.68
N TRP A 130 3.27 11.92 32.32
CA TRP A 130 2.99 10.73 31.51
C TRP A 130 2.52 9.58 32.41
N THR A 131 1.29 9.68 32.90
CA THR A 131 0.61 8.59 33.61
C THR A 131 0.12 7.53 32.63
N ASP A 132 -0.16 6.33 33.13
CA ASP A 132 -0.62 5.22 32.29
C ASP A 132 -1.95 5.53 31.58
N GLU A 133 -2.84 6.30 32.21
CA GLU A 133 -4.09 6.79 31.61
C GLU A 133 -3.84 7.74 30.42
N VAL A 134 -2.88 8.65 30.55
CA VAL A 134 -2.52 9.59 29.47
C VAL A 134 -1.92 8.84 28.28
N ILE A 135 -1.18 7.76 28.56
CA ILE A 135 -0.60 6.90 27.53
C ILE A 135 -1.69 6.12 26.81
N SER A 136 -2.67 5.54 27.53
CA SER A 136 -3.78 4.85 26.88
C SER A 136 -4.62 5.78 26.02
N ASP A 137 -4.87 7.02 26.46
CA ASP A 137 -5.62 8.00 25.67
C ASP A 137 -4.85 8.43 24.40
N LEU A 138 -3.53 8.47 24.49
CA LEU A 138 -2.64 8.80 23.38
C LEU A 138 -2.52 7.66 22.38
N GLU A 139 -2.38 6.42 22.85
CA GLU A 139 -2.36 5.21 22.01
C GLU A 139 -3.72 5.04 21.30
N ALA A 140 -4.83 5.22 22.01
CA ALA A 140 -6.17 5.18 21.39
C ALA A 140 -6.33 6.23 20.28
N ALA A 141 -5.77 7.44 20.46
CA ALA A 141 -5.75 8.48 19.43
C ALA A 141 -5.01 8.06 18.15
N GLU A 142 -3.91 7.34 18.33
CA GLU A 142 -3.00 6.88 17.29
C GLU A 142 -3.66 5.73 16.52
N ASP A 143 -4.29 4.79 17.21
CA ASP A 143 -5.05 3.68 16.63
C ASP A 143 -6.27 4.18 15.84
N GLU A 144 -7.02 5.15 16.39
CA GLU A 144 -8.10 5.84 15.67
C GLU A 144 -7.59 6.51 14.39
N TYR A 145 -6.40 7.11 14.43
CA TYR A 145 -5.79 7.75 13.27
C TYR A 145 -5.36 6.75 12.21
N GLU A 146 -4.77 5.64 12.63
CA GLU A 146 -4.42 4.54 11.74
C GLU A 146 -5.67 4.00 11.04
N ALA A 147 -6.72 3.65 11.79
CA ALA A 147 -7.95 3.07 11.23
C ALA A 147 -8.67 3.97 10.23
N GLU A 148 -8.62 5.30 10.40
CA GLU A 148 -9.27 6.24 9.47
C GLU A 148 -8.46 6.46 8.18
N ASN A 149 -7.12 6.45 8.26
CA ASN A 149 -6.28 6.92 7.15
C ASN A 149 -5.59 5.79 6.37
N VAL A 150 -5.62 4.58 6.91
CA VAL A 150 -4.89 3.44 6.38
C VAL A 150 -5.88 2.39 5.90
N GLU A 151 -5.74 1.99 4.65
CA GLU A 151 -6.45 0.84 4.11
C GLU A 151 -5.93 -0.42 4.83
N PRO A 152 -6.81 -1.29 5.39
CA PRO A 152 -6.39 -2.58 5.92
C PRO A 152 -5.51 -3.28 4.89
N SER A 153 -4.37 -3.81 5.33
CA SER A 153 -3.62 -4.72 4.47
C SER A 153 -4.52 -5.91 4.18
N GLU A 154 -4.92 -6.10 2.93
CA GLU A 154 -5.52 -7.34 2.47
C GLU A 154 -4.54 -8.46 2.87
N GLU A 155 -4.93 -9.30 3.82
CA GLU A 155 -4.29 -10.58 4.02
C GLU A 155 -4.44 -11.30 2.68
N LYS A 156 -3.33 -11.48 1.97
CA LYS A 156 -3.33 -12.31 0.77
C LYS A 156 -3.58 -13.73 1.25
N ASP A 157 -4.85 -14.12 1.31
CA ASP A 157 -5.24 -15.51 1.35
C ASP A 157 -4.58 -16.22 0.16
N GLU A 158 -3.97 -17.37 0.46
CA GLU A 158 -3.18 -18.24 -0.41
C GLU A 158 -4.00 -18.92 -1.53
N SER A 159 -4.95 -18.21 -2.16
CA SER A 159 -5.81 -18.74 -3.22
C SER A 159 -5.62 -18.10 -4.60
N SER A 160 -4.68 -17.16 -4.74
CA SER A 160 -4.45 -16.43 -6.01
C SER A 160 -3.25 -16.91 -6.84
N ASP A 161 -2.45 -17.86 -6.34
CA ASP A 161 -1.29 -18.39 -7.06
C ASP A 161 -1.61 -19.59 -7.96
N GLU A 162 -2.82 -20.17 -7.89
CA GLU A 162 -3.23 -21.27 -8.78
C GLU A 162 -3.72 -20.79 -10.15
N GLU A 163 -4.22 -19.56 -10.28
CA GLU A 163 -4.78 -19.07 -11.56
C GLU A 163 -3.71 -18.56 -12.55
N ILE A 164 -2.49 -18.27 -12.10
CA ILE A 164 -1.46 -17.64 -12.95
C ILE A 164 -0.64 -18.68 -13.76
N THR A 165 -0.68 -19.97 -13.38
CA THR A 165 0.09 -21.01 -14.10
C THR A 165 -0.59 -21.55 -15.36
N GLU A 166 -1.91 -21.39 -15.52
CA GLU A 166 -2.63 -21.93 -16.68
C GLU A 166 -2.62 -21.01 -17.90
N GLU A 167 -2.42 -19.69 -17.72
CA GLU A 167 -2.47 -18.72 -18.83
C GLU A 167 -1.18 -18.66 -19.67
N ALA A 168 -0.08 -19.27 -19.23
CA ALA A 168 1.22 -19.14 -19.89
C ALA A 168 1.51 -20.17 -20.99
N ASP A 169 0.70 -21.23 -21.13
CA ASP A 169 1.01 -22.38 -22.02
C ASP A 169 0.12 -22.49 -23.28
N SER A 170 -0.80 -21.55 -23.51
CA SER A 170 -1.72 -21.58 -24.67
C SER A 170 -1.22 -20.83 -25.91
N ASN A 171 -0.20 -19.97 -25.78
CA ASN A 171 0.19 -19.04 -26.85
C ASN A 171 1.27 -19.60 -27.80
N LYS A 172 1.11 -20.87 -28.21
CA LYS A 172 2.00 -21.53 -29.18
C LYS A 172 1.29 -22.63 -29.95
N LYS A 173 0.21 -22.31 -30.68
CA LYS A 173 -0.34 -23.09 -31.81
C LYS A 173 -1.53 -22.36 -32.42
N GLU A 174 -1.26 -21.42 -33.32
CA GLU A 174 -2.24 -21.05 -34.36
C GLU A 174 -1.51 -20.93 -35.70
N GLU A 175 -1.50 -22.05 -36.42
CA GLU A 175 -1.34 -22.16 -37.86
C GLU A 175 -2.40 -23.19 -38.29
N ILE A 176 -3.12 -22.92 -39.39
CA ILE A 176 -3.88 -23.87 -40.25
C ILE A 176 -5.44 -23.88 -40.13
N THR A 177 -6.06 -23.18 -41.10
CA THR A 177 -7.15 -23.53 -42.05
C THR A 177 -8.63 -23.74 -41.68
N GLU A 178 -9.46 -23.11 -42.53
CA GLU A 178 -10.62 -23.63 -43.30
C GLU A 178 -12.02 -23.84 -42.66
N GLU A 179 -12.97 -23.08 -43.24
CA GLU A 179 -14.26 -23.49 -43.84
C GLU A 179 -15.47 -24.00 -43.00
N ALA A 180 -16.62 -23.40 -43.36
CA ALA A 180 -17.95 -24.00 -43.56
C ALA A 180 -18.98 -24.15 -42.41
N ASP A 181 -20.00 -23.28 -42.52
CA ASP A 181 -21.45 -23.57 -42.66
C ASP A 181 -22.32 -24.24 -41.56
N SER A 182 -23.40 -23.50 -41.24
CA SER A 182 -24.82 -23.93 -41.18
C SER A 182 -25.54 -24.30 -39.85
N ASN A 183 -26.38 -23.37 -39.38
CA ASN A 183 -27.87 -23.44 -39.35
C ASN A 183 -28.61 -24.30 -38.27
N LYS A 184 -29.30 -23.66 -37.30
CA LYS A 184 -30.78 -23.57 -37.12
C LYS A 184 -31.26 -23.21 -35.68
N LYS A 185 -32.11 -22.16 -35.61
CA LYS A 185 -33.40 -21.96 -34.88
C LYS A 185 -33.45 -22.26 -33.37
N GLU A 186 -34.05 -21.43 -32.50
CA GLU A 186 -35.46 -21.01 -32.48
C GLU A 186 -35.72 -19.89 -31.42
N GLU A 187 -36.82 -19.18 -31.60
CA GLU A 187 -37.30 -17.93 -30.95
C GLU A 187 -37.73 -18.05 -29.47
N VAL A 188 -37.60 -16.97 -28.67
CA VAL A 188 -38.70 -16.39 -27.85
C VAL A 188 -38.39 -14.89 -27.58
N SER A 189 -39.34 -14.03 -27.93
CA SER A 189 -39.33 -12.59 -27.67
C SER A 189 -39.82 -12.26 -26.25
N GLU A 190 -38.94 -11.70 -25.42
CA GLU A 190 -39.31 -10.96 -24.21
C GLU A 190 -38.77 -9.53 -24.35
N GLU A 191 -39.67 -8.53 -24.29
CA GLU A 191 -39.30 -7.11 -24.23
C GLU A 191 -38.48 -6.86 -22.96
N THR A 192 -37.17 -6.78 -23.13
CA THR A 192 -36.21 -6.56 -22.05
C THR A 192 -35.86 -5.07 -21.96
N ASP A 193 -36.03 -4.48 -20.78
CA ASP A 193 -35.66 -3.08 -20.48
C ASP A 193 -34.12 -2.91 -20.43
N TYR A 194 -33.47 -2.66 -21.57
CA TYR A 194 -32.01 -2.54 -21.70
C TYR A 194 -31.35 -1.40 -20.87
N SER A 195 -32.12 -0.47 -20.32
CA SER A 195 -31.60 0.69 -19.57
C SER A 195 -30.88 0.29 -18.27
N LYS A 196 -31.30 -0.82 -17.65
CA LYS A 196 -30.78 -1.28 -16.35
C LYS A 196 -29.50 -2.14 -16.48
N MET A 197 -29.20 -2.66 -17.66
CA MET A 197 -28.07 -3.57 -17.90
C MET A 197 -26.72 -2.84 -17.83
N SER A 198 -25.65 -3.56 -17.47
CA SER A 198 -24.30 -3.01 -17.47
C SER A 198 -23.74 -2.85 -18.90
N VAL A 199 -22.68 -2.05 -19.09
CA VAL A 199 -22.09 -1.84 -20.43
C VAL A 199 -21.51 -3.14 -21.00
N ALA A 200 -21.02 -4.04 -20.15
CA ALA A 200 -20.49 -5.34 -20.56
C ALA A 200 -21.63 -6.21 -21.12
N GLU A 201 -22.72 -6.36 -20.36
CA GLU A 201 -23.89 -7.12 -20.78
C GLU A 201 -24.49 -6.58 -22.09
N LEU A 202 -24.57 -5.26 -22.26
CA LEU A 202 -25.05 -4.66 -23.52
C LEU A 202 -24.15 -4.99 -24.72
N LYS A 203 -22.83 -5.08 -24.50
CA LYS A 203 -21.88 -5.47 -25.55
C LYS A 203 -21.97 -6.95 -25.89
N ASP A 204 -22.21 -7.80 -24.91
CA ASP A 204 -22.38 -9.24 -25.12
C ASP A 204 -23.64 -9.51 -25.93
N ILE A 205 -24.76 -8.87 -25.59
CA ILE A 205 -26.01 -8.96 -26.37
C ILE A 205 -25.82 -8.40 -27.80
N LEU A 206 -25.08 -7.30 -27.97
CA LEU A 206 -24.76 -6.77 -29.29
C LEU A 206 -23.85 -7.70 -30.10
N LYS A 207 -22.92 -8.41 -29.43
CA LYS A 207 -22.04 -9.39 -30.06
C LYS A 207 -22.80 -10.64 -30.50
N GLU A 208 -23.77 -11.10 -29.69
CA GLU A 208 -24.70 -12.18 -30.06
C GLU A 208 -25.61 -11.81 -31.24
N LYS A 209 -26.00 -10.53 -31.35
CA LYS A 209 -26.79 -9.99 -32.47
C LYS A 209 -25.94 -9.49 -33.65
N GLU A 210 -24.62 -9.71 -33.63
CA GLU A 210 -23.65 -9.29 -34.66
C GLU A 210 -23.66 -7.77 -34.97
N LEU A 211 -24.02 -6.94 -34.00
CA LEU A 211 -24.02 -5.48 -34.11
C LEU A 211 -22.72 -4.85 -33.56
N PRO A 212 -22.33 -3.64 -34.01
CA PRO A 212 -21.10 -2.99 -33.55
C PRO A 212 -21.10 -2.65 -32.04
N VAL A 213 -20.09 -3.11 -31.31
CA VAL A 213 -19.92 -2.93 -29.84
C VAL A 213 -19.23 -1.63 -29.42
N SER A 214 -19.13 -0.65 -30.32
CA SER A 214 -18.40 0.60 -30.08
C SER A 214 -19.33 1.76 -29.64
N GLY A 215 -18.84 2.66 -28.80
CA GLY A 215 -19.58 3.85 -28.35
C GLY A 215 -19.89 3.86 -26.86
N LYS A 216 -20.70 4.84 -26.43
CA LYS A 216 -21.16 5.00 -25.04
C LYS A 216 -22.35 4.10 -24.76
N LYS A 217 -22.71 3.94 -23.49
CA LYS A 217 -23.84 3.11 -23.03
C LYS A 217 -25.16 3.45 -23.74
N ALA A 218 -25.45 4.73 -23.96
CA ALA A 218 -26.66 5.18 -24.65
C ALA A 218 -26.71 4.65 -26.09
N ASP A 219 -25.62 4.82 -26.86
CA ASP A 219 -25.51 4.35 -28.25
C ASP A 219 -25.69 2.82 -28.36
N LEU A 220 -25.26 2.06 -27.34
CA LEU A 220 -25.46 0.60 -27.30
C LEU A 220 -26.93 0.23 -27.04
N ILE A 221 -27.62 0.99 -26.17
CA ILE A 221 -29.04 0.80 -25.88
C ILE A 221 -29.90 1.15 -27.09
N GLU A 222 -29.62 2.27 -27.77
CA GLU A 222 -30.33 2.71 -28.98
C GLU A 222 -30.25 1.65 -30.10
N ARG A 223 -29.08 1.04 -30.30
CA ARG A 223 -28.90 -0.05 -31.27
C ARG A 223 -29.70 -1.30 -30.90
N LEU A 224 -29.85 -1.62 -29.62
CA LEU A 224 -30.63 -2.76 -29.15
C LEU A 224 -32.15 -2.51 -29.21
N GLN A 225 -32.58 -1.27 -29.03
CA GLN A 225 -33.97 -0.85 -29.16
C GLN A 225 -34.42 -0.67 -30.63
N GLY A 226 -33.48 -0.67 -31.58
CA GLY A 226 -33.78 -0.59 -33.02
C GLY A 226 -34.12 0.82 -33.51
N ASP A 227 -33.97 1.83 -32.67
CA ASP A 227 -34.18 3.24 -33.01
C ASP A 227 -32.93 3.83 -33.67
N SER A 228 -32.55 3.30 -34.83
CA SER A 228 -31.53 3.94 -35.69
C SER A 228 -32.18 4.49 -36.96
N LYS A 229 -32.23 5.82 -37.06
CA LYS A 229 -32.43 6.56 -38.31
C LYS A 229 -31.09 7.03 -38.86
#